data_AF-C7NTL1-F1
#
_entry.id   AF-C7NTL1-F1
#
_cell.length_a   1.000
_cell.length_b   1.000
_cell.length_c   1.000
_cell.angle_alpha   90.00
_cell.angle_beta   90.00
_cell.angle_gamma   90.00
#
_symmetry.space_group_name_H-M   'P 1'
#
loop_
_entity.id
_entity.type
_entity.pdbx_description
1 polymer ?
#
loop_
_entity_poly.entity_id
_entity_poly.type
_entity_poly.pdbx_seq_one_letter_code
_entity_poly.pdbx_strand_id
1 'polypeptide(L)'
;MNAMVDGSLIALFYTSARDAEIFERALNVCKTIGFDLDDTSEPFPPPSGEHARAVQVPVDGWSVTFRFDLNPDRAVKEPSLTIGGFTDSIDPGSVESLETYCTRMDILFELLCRLAIRLETEYMVMADTEGRPNAVTPTGRPISDHVQRPPSFGVYSPEVLAEFGDVDNLFDAEPWYVAELEDGRTVVIESASPWNESGWEPPTDTDYIERAEIRTTIDQTDPSAQPEGQPRDGSTGKFDPFTALEPGEYGADVGVHPDDITSIFRNEDLQLVRVYVDDHGDLRRADGGAFVRNVVSKAANDKELVQKMLANIPLESNEEARLISALLHEAIPPAFVRLDGPDDENIVTRVMDLDVETNKYQLLVSLGQAVEEASGEPIAKIESALDTLAEMEDAEDIDSWIEANLL
;
A
#
# COMPACT_ATOMS: atom_id res chain seq x y z
N MET A 1 -6.38 -0.10 -1.90
CA MET A 1 -5.45 0.88 -2.50
C MET A 1 -4.56 1.35 -1.37
N ASN A 2 -3.29 0.95 -1.41
CA ASN A 2 -2.33 1.22 -0.36
C ASN A 2 -1.87 2.66 -0.47
N ALA A 3 -2.67 3.60 0.03
CA ALA A 3 -2.05 4.79 0.59
C ALA A 3 -0.96 4.29 1.56
N MET A 4 0.25 4.85 1.47
CA MET A 4 1.23 4.70 2.54
C MET A 4 0.57 5.26 3.82
N VAL A 5 -0.03 4.38 4.62
CA VAL A 5 -0.69 4.71 5.89
C VAL A 5 0.43 4.99 6.87
N ASP A 6 0.58 6.26 7.24
CA ASP A 6 1.32 6.87 8.37
C ASP A 6 2.75 6.40 8.71
N GLY A 7 3.28 5.39 8.05
CA GLY A 7 4.61 4.89 8.26
C GLY A 7 5.62 5.64 7.41
N SER A 8 6.73 5.97 8.03
CA SER A 8 7.85 6.53 7.30
C SER A 8 8.39 5.52 6.31
N LEU A 9 8.30 5.82 5.02
CA LEU A 9 9.02 5.07 4.02
C LEU A 9 10.51 5.18 4.33
N ILE A 10 11.21 4.06 4.27
CA ILE A 10 12.65 3.99 4.41
C ILE A 10 13.24 3.12 3.32
N ALA A 11 14.47 3.43 2.92
CA ALA A 11 15.26 2.59 2.04
C ALA A 11 16.42 1.99 2.85
N LEU A 12 16.55 0.67 2.81
CA LEU A 12 17.55 -0.08 3.55
C LEU A 12 18.52 -0.73 2.58
N PHE A 13 19.80 -0.43 2.70
CA PHE A 13 20.85 -0.93 1.83
C PHE A 13 21.68 -1.98 2.55
N TYR A 14 21.69 -3.20 2.02
CA TYR A 14 22.47 -4.32 2.52
C TYR A 14 23.67 -4.56 1.61
N THR A 15 24.85 -4.30 2.15
CA THR A 15 26.14 -4.57 1.50
C THR A 15 27.04 -5.38 2.43
N SER A 16 27.69 -6.39 1.86
CA SER A 16 28.74 -7.18 2.48
C SER A 16 30.09 -6.46 2.46
N ALA A 17 30.25 -5.46 1.58
CA ALA A 17 31.45 -4.62 1.55
C ALA A 17 31.56 -3.81 2.84
N ARG A 18 32.59 -4.11 3.63
CA ARG A 18 32.90 -3.38 4.87
C ARG A 18 33.82 -2.21 4.53
N ASP A 19 33.23 -1.19 3.92
CA ASP A 19 33.96 0.01 3.49
C ASP A 19 33.85 1.15 4.51
N ALA A 20 35.00 1.59 5.03
CA ALA A 20 35.09 2.77 5.89
C ALA A 20 34.70 4.06 5.15
N GLU A 21 34.70 4.05 3.82
CA GLU A 21 34.37 5.19 2.96
C GLU A 21 32.89 5.22 2.52
N ILE A 22 32.03 4.32 3.01
CA ILE A 22 30.61 4.26 2.59
C ILE A 22 29.89 5.60 2.80
N PHE A 23 30.24 6.33 3.85
CA PHE A 23 29.73 7.67 4.14
C PHE A 23 30.10 8.67 3.03
N GLU A 24 31.39 8.76 2.68
CA GLU A 24 31.88 9.70 1.67
C GLU A 24 31.40 9.34 0.27
N ARG A 25 31.28 8.04 -0.04
CA ARG A 25 30.70 7.55 -1.29
C ARG A 25 29.24 7.98 -1.44
N ALA A 26 28.43 7.82 -0.38
CA ALA A 26 27.02 8.23 -0.40
C ALA A 26 26.88 9.75 -0.59
N LEU A 27 27.68 10.55 0.11
CA LEU A 27 27.67 12.01 -0.07
C LEU A 27 28.10 12.45 -1.47
N ASN A 28 29.03 11.72 -2.11
CA ASN A 28 29.40 12.00 -3.49
C ASN A 28 28.24 11.73 -4.47
N VAL A 29 27.42 10.71 -4.21
CA VAL A 29 26.18 10.50 -4.98
C VAL A 29 25.24 11.69 -4.81
N CYS A 30 24.99 12.14 -3.57
CA CYS A 30 24.16 13.32 -3.32
C CYS A 30 24.66 14.55 -4.10
N LYS A 31 25.98 14.82 -4.09
CA LYS A 31 26.59 15.90 -4.88
C LYS A 31 26.37 15.73 -6.38
N THR A 32 26.44 14.51 -6.89
CA THR A 32 26.29 14.21 -8.33
C THR A 32 24.87 14.49 -8.80
N ILE A 33 23.87 14.20 -7.97
CA ILE A 33 22.45 14.46 -8.25
C ILE A 33 22.09 15.94 -8.01
N GLY A 34 22.99 16.72 -7.40
CA GLY A 34 22.84 18.16 -7.21
C GLY A 34 22.35 18.57 -5.83
N PHE A 35 22.46 17.71 -4.82
CA PHE A 35 22.08 18.03 -3.44
C PHE A 35 23.07 19.04 -2.85
N ASP A 36 22.56 19.99 -2.07
CA ASP A 36 23.40 20.96 -1.35
C ASP A 36 23.95 20.33 -0.07
N LEU A 37 25.26 20.07 -0.05
CA LEU A 37 25.91 19.51 1.13
C LEU A 37 26.45 20.57 2.09
N ASP A 38 26.44 21.85 1.70
CA ASP A 38 26.95 22.94 2.54
C ASP A 38 25.97 23.30 3.67
N ASP A 39 24.68 22.98 3.50
CA ASP A 39 23.61 23.20 4.48
C ASP A 39 23.13 21.90 5.15
N THR A 40 24.05 20.96 5.37
CA THR A 40 23.75 19.70 6.08
C THR A 40 23.64 19.90 7.58
N SER A 41 22.81 19.08 8.23
CA SER A 41 22.64 19.08 9.68
C SER A 41 22.70 17.67 10.26
N GLU A 42 22.96 17.57 11.57
CA GLU A 42 22.83 16.30 12.28
C GLU A 42 21.34 16.07 12.61
N PRO A 43 20.77 14.89 12.25
CA PRO A 43 19.37 14.62 12.50
C PRO A 43 19.12 14.40 14.00
N PHE A 44 17.92 14.77 14.45
CA PHE A 44 17.46 14.52 15.82
C PHE A 44 16.45 13.35 15.85
N PRO A 45 16.59 12.38 16.78
CA PRO A 45 17.69 12.24 17.73
C PRO A 45 19.01 11.81 17.05
N PRO A 46 20.17 12.17 17.61
CA PRO A 46 21.45 11.72 17.09
C PRO A 46 21.57 10.19 17.19
N PRO A 47 22.34 9.56 16.30
CA PRO A 47 22.47 8.13 16.28
C PRO A 47 23.13 7.62 17.57
N SER A 48 22.60 6.53 18.13
CA SER A 48 23.16 5.88 19.32
C SER A 48 24.16 4.80 18.90
N GLY A 49 25.44 4.98 19.24
CA GLY A 49 26.49 3.98 19.00
C GLY A 49 27.79 4.61 18.53
N GLU A 50 28.93 4.00 18.88
CA GLU A 50 30.27 4.53 18.53
C GLU A 50 30.53 4.58 17.02
N HIS A 51 29.87 3.70 16.26
CA HIS A 51 30.04 3.57 14.81
C HIS A 51 28.84 4.07 14.00
N ALA A 52 27.85 4.66 14.67
CA ALA A 52 26.65 5.15 13.99
C ALA A 52 26.85 6.62 13.59
N ARG A 53 26.59 6.95 12.33
CA ARG A 53 26.68 8.31 11.81
C ARG A 53 25.40 8.67 11.09
N ALA A 54 24.95 9.92 11.20
CA ALA A 54 23.75 10.35 10.52
C ALA A 54 23.90 11.78 10.01
N VAL A 55 23.25 12.08 8.89
CA VAL A 55 23.26 13.41 8.28
C VAL A 55 21.91 13.63 7.60
N GLN A 56 21.38 14.83 7.78
CA GLN A 56 20.20 15.32 7.09
C GLN A 56 20.65 16.26 5.99
N VAL A 57 20.25 15.96 4.75
CA VAL A 57 20.65 16.69 3.55
C VAL A 57 19.40 17.38 2.98
N PRO A 58 19.38 18.71 2.84
CA PRO A 58 18.28 19.41 2.21
C PRO A 58 18.27 19.17 0.69
N VAL A 59 17.07 19.04 0.12
CA VAL A 59 16.84 18.80 -1.30
C VAL A 59 15.57 19.55 -1.67
N ASP A 60 15.63 20.51 -2.59
CA ASP A 60 14.48 21.19 -3.19
C ASP A 60 13.26 21.45 -2.25
N GLY A 61 13.53 22.10 -1.11
CA GLY A 61 12.50 22.47 -0.13
C GLY A 61 12.06 21.36 0.84
N TRP A 62 12.64 20.16 0.74
CA TRP A 62 12.49 19.05 1.69
C TRP A 62 13.87 18.54 2.16
N SER A 63 13.92 17.41 2.88
CA SER A 63 15.19 16.87 3.39
C SER A 63 15.19 15.35 3.46
N VAL A 64 16.33 14.77 3.13
CA VAL A 64 16.59 13.33 3.24
C VAL A 64 17.50 13.07 4.44
N THR A 65 17.12 12.11 5.28
CA THR A 65 17.96 11.67 6.41
C THR A 65 18.69 10.39 6.06
N PHE A 66 20.01 10.43 6.11
CA PHE A 66 20.89 9.28 5.94
C PHE A 66 21.37 8.83 7.32
N ARG A 67 21.26 7.52 7.61
CA ARG A 67 21.79 6.88 8.81
C ARG A 67 22.69 5.73 8.40
N PHE A 68 23.93 5.78 8.82
CA PHE A 68 24.99 4.84 8.48
C PHE A 68 25.35 3.99 9.70
N ASP A 69 25.48 2.69 9.46
CA ASP A 69 26.12 1.78 10.41
C ASP A 69 27.53 1.44 9.89
N LEU A 70 28.52 2.12 10.46
CA LEU A 70 29.93 1.98 10.11
C LEU A 70 30.63 0.90 10.95
N ASN A 71 29.87 0.08 11.69
CA ASN A 71 30.44 -0.98 12.50
C ASN A 71 31.14 -2.01 11.59
N PRO A 72 32.46 -2.24 11.74
CA PRO A 72 33.16 -3.23 10.94
C PRO A 72 32.67 -4.65 11.24
N ASP A 73 32.03 -4.89 12.39
CA ASP A 73 31.47 -6.17 12.80
C ASP A 73 29.93 -6.24 12.66
N ARG A 74 29.34 -5.34 11.86
CA ARG A 74 27.91 -5.30 11.55
C ARG A 74 27.36 -6.67 11.16
N ALA A 75 26.22 -7.04 11.74
CA ALA A 75 25.56 -8.30 11.43
C ALA A 75 24.99 -8.29 10.00
N VAL A 76 24.83 -9.46 9.38
CA VAL A 76 24.28 -9.58 8.02
C VAL A 76 22.87 -8.98 7.90
N LYS A 77 22.09 -9.02 8.98
CA LYS A 77 20.74 -8.46 9.09
C LYS A 77 20.69 -6.94 9.29
N GLU A 78 21.84 -6.29 9.49
CA GLU A 78 21.92 -4.85 9.76
C GLU A 78 22.29 -4.12 8.45
N PRO A 79 21.46 -3.15 8.01
CA PRO A 79 21.74 -2.38 6.80
C PRO A 79 22.94 -1.46 7.02
N SER A 80 23.76 -1.27 5.99
CA SER A 80 24.90 -0.35 6.04
C SER A 80 24.46 1.12 5.95
N LEU A 81 23.36 1.36 5.24
CA LEU A 81 22.75 2.66 5.06
C LEU A 81 21.23 2.49 5.16
N THR A 82 20.62 3.33 5.99
CA THR A 82 19.18 3.56 6.06
C THR A 82 18.93 4.99 5.61
N ILE A 83 18.03 5.16 4.66
CA ILE A 83 17.57 6.48 4.22
C ILE A 83 16.10 6.61 4.61
N GLY A 84 15.73 7.75 5.17
CA GLY A 84 14.35 8.07 5.51
C GLY A 84 14.10 9.56 5.47
N GLY A 85 12.96 9.98 6.03
CA GLY A 85 12.48 11.36 5.89
C GLY A 85 11.76 11.62 4.56
N PHE A 86 11.31 10.54 3.89
CA PHE A 86 10.56 10.63 2.65
C PHE A 86 9.08 10.96 2.87
N THR A 87 8.52 10.57 4.01
CA THR A 87 7.07 10.44 4.29
C THR A 87 6.25 11.66 3.90
N ASP A 88 6.56 12.84 4.47
CA ASP A 88 5.82 14.06 4.17
C ASP A 88 6.15 14.64 2.79
N SER A 89 7.17 14.12 2.11
CA SER A 89 7.75 14.72 0.91
C SER A 89 7.39 13.96 -0.37
N ILE A 90 7.10 12.66 -0.29
CA ILE A 90 6.73 11.83 -1.44
C ILE A 90 5.37 11.15 -1.27
N ASP A 91 4.59 11.48 -0.24
CA ASP A 91 3.17 11.16 -0.22
C ASP A 91 2.47 12.03 -1.29
N PRO A 92 1.81 11.44 -2.30
CA PRO A 92 1.08 12.22 -3.29
C PRO A 92 0.01 13.13 -2.65
N GLY A 93 -0.49 12.78 -1.47
CA GLY A 93 -1.43 13.58 -0.68
C GLY A 93 -0.80 14.71 0.14
N SER A 94 0.53 14.77 0.26
CA SER A 94 1.25 15.81 1.02
C SER A 94 1.93 16.86 0.13
N VAL A 95 2.00 16.62 -1.18
CA VAL A 95 2.59 17.55 -2.16
C VAL A 95 1.55 18.54 -2.71
N GLU A 96 2.01 19.75 -3.06
CA GLU A 96 1.14 20.81 -3.59
C GLU A 96 0.66 20.55 -5.03
N SER A 97 1.35 19.69 -5.79
CA SER A 97 1.01 19.38 -7.18
C SER A 97 1.57 18.02 -7.65
N LEU A 98 0.93 17.43 -8.67
CA LEU A 98 1.39 16.20 -9.32
C LEU A 98 2.80 16.34 -9.92
N GLU A 99 3.12 17.51 -10.49
CA GLU A 99 4.45 17.80 -11.05
C GLU A 99 5.52 17.76 -9.95
N THR A 100 5.22 18.29 -8.76
CA THR A 100 6.10 18.23 -7.59
C THR A 100 6.30 16.78 -7.13
N TYR A 101 5.24 15.98 -7.10
CA TYR A 101 5.36 14.56 -6.77
C TYR A 101 6.27 13.82 -7.76
N CYS A 102 6.00 13.91 -9.06
CA CYS A 102 6.82 13.24 -10.08
C CYS A 102 8.28 13.67 -10.01
N THR A 103 8.54 14.98 -9.87
CA THR A 103 9.90 15.52 -9.73
C THR A 103 10.62 14.94 -8.51
N ARG A 104 9.95 14.85 -7.37
CA ARG A 104 10.53 14.27 -6.14
C ARG A 104 10.76 12.77 -6.26
N MET A 105 9.84 12.06 -6.90
CA MET A 105 9.98 10.63 -7.17
C MET A 105 11.14 10.34 -8.13
N ASP A 106 11.35 11.15 -9.17
CA ASP A 106 12.51 11.04 -10.07
C ASP A 106 13.83 11.23 -9.32
N ILE A 107 13.90 12.28 -8.48
CA ILE A 107 15.09 12.54 -7.64
C ILE A 107 15.35 11.37 -6.68
N LEU A 108 14.30 10.85 -6.03
CA LEU A 108 14.43 9.72 -5.12
C LEU A 108 14.87 8.46 -5.86
N PHE A 109 14.24 8.15 -6.98
CA PHE A 109 14.55 6.98 -7.79
C PHE A 109 16.01 7.02 -8.27
N GLU A 110 16.47 8.16 -8.79
CA GLU A 110 17.87 8.38 -9.17
C GLU A 110 18.81 8.21 -7.98
N LEU A 111 18.47 8.78 -6.82
CA LEU A 111 19.26 8.64 -5.58
C LEU A 111 19.43 7.18 -5.20
N LEU A 112 18.35 6.41 -5.17
CA LEU A 112 18.38 5.00 -4.78
C LEU A 112 19.20 4.16 -5.76
N CYS A 113 19.03 4.35 -7.07
CA CYS A 113 19.77 3.61 -8.09
C CYS A 113 21.27 3.93 -8.03
N ARG A 114 21.65 5.21 -8.01
CA ARG A 114 23.06 5.62 -7.96
C ARG A 114 23.73 5.22 -6.66
N LEU A 115 23.02 5.22 -5.53
CA LEU A 115 23.54 4.67 -4.27
C LEU A 115 23.72 3.15 -4.34
N ALA A 116 22.76 2.42 -4.91
CA ALA A 116 22.88 0.97 -5.06
C ALA A 116 24.14 0.60 -5.85
N ILE A 117 24.39 1.31 -6.96
CA ILE A 117 25.61 1.18 -7.78
C ILE A 117 26.85 1.55 -6.95
N ARG A 118 26.88 2.77 -6.40
CA ARG A 118 28.10 3.33 -5.81
C ARG A 118 28.53 2.62 -4.53
N LEU A 119 27.57 2.12 -3.77
CA LEU A 119 27.79 1.39 -2.52
C LEU A 119 27.93 -0.12 -2.74
N GLU A 120 27.88 -0.58 -3.99
CA GLU A 120 27.95 -2.00 -4.35
C GLU A 120 26.92 -2.81 -3.53
N THR A 121 25.68 -2.33 -3.51
CA THR A 121 24.62 -2.89 -2.65
C THR A 121 24.18 -4.25 -3.16
N GLU A 122 24.14 -5.28 -2.33
CA GLU A 122 23.71 -6.61 -2.78
C GLU A 122 22.18 -6.73 -2.82
N TYR A 123 21.52 -6.05 -1.89
CA TYR A 123 20.08 -6.05 -1.73
C TYR A 123 19.64 -4.73 -1.12
N MET A 124 18.72 -4.03 -1.77
CA MET A 124 18.09 -2.82 -1.25
C MET A 124 16.59 -3.04 -1.20
N VAL A 125 15.96 -2.58 -0.13
CA VAL A 125 14.51 -2.61 0.00
C VAL A 125 14.00 -1.23 0.30
N MET A 126 12.91 -0.86 -0.37
CA MET A 126 12.03 0.19 0.11
C MET A 126 10.97 -0.47 1.00
N ALA A 127 10.90 -0.04 2.26
CA ALA A 127 9.97 -0.58 3.24
C ALA A 127 9.21 0.54 3.93
N ASP A 128 7.95 0.25 4.21
CA ASP A 128 7.17 1.02 5.16
C ASP A 128 7.57 0.61 6.59
N THR A 129 7.85 1.60 7.46
CA THR A 129 8.19 1.37 8.86
C THR A 129 7.03 0.85 9.69
N GLU A 130 5.78 1.14 9.32
CA GLU A 130 4.57 0.65 10.00
C GLU A 130 4.08 -0.68 9.41
N GLY A 131 4.17 -0.84 8.09
CA GLY A 131 3.84 -2.06 7.34
C GLY A 131 4.72 -3.31 7.57
N ARG A 132 5.52 -3.35 8.64
CA ARG A 132 6.44 -4.44 9.05
C ARG A 132 7.67 -4.62 8.13
N PRO A 133 8.75 -3.83 8.29
CA PRO A 133 9.99 -4.02 7.53
C PRO A 133 10.58 -5.44 7.69
N ASN A 134 10.25 -6.14 8.78
CA ASN A 134 10.71 -7.51 9.05
C ASN A 134 10.33 -8.55 7.97
N ALA A 135 9.29 -8.32 7.17
CA ALA A 135 8.90 -9.26 6.12
C ALA A 135 9.88 -9.27 4.94
N VAL A 136 10.50 -8.12 4.66
CA VAL A 136 11.37 -7.90 3.49
C VAL A 136 12.84 -7.70 3.88
N THR A 137 13.13 -7.47 5.17
CA THR A 137 14.49 -7.34 5.68
C THR A 137 15.11 -8.70 5.97
N PRO A 138 16.34 -8.96 5.51
CA PRO A 138 16.96 -10.27 5.65
C PRO A 138 17.38 -10.51 7.10
N THR A 139 17.10 -11.71 7.59
CA THR A 139 17.55 -12.18 8.91
C THR A 139 18.87 -12.95 8.86
N GLY A 140 19.36 -13.27 7.66
CA GLY A 140 20.50 -14.15 7.43
C GLY A 140 20.87 -14.23 5.94
N ARG A 141 21.62 -15.27 5.57
CA ARG A 141 22.00 -15.60 4.18
C ARG A 141 21.82 -17.09 3.91
N PRO A 142 21.44 -17.50 2.67
CA PRO A 142 21.12 -16.65 1.51
C PRO A 142 19.90 -15.77 1.75
N ILE A 143 19.81 -14.61 1.09
CA ILE A 143 18.77 -13.61 1.39
C ILE A 143 17.38 -14.16 1.12
N SER A 144 17.20 -14.93 0.04
CA SER A 144 15.90 -15.50 -0.34
C SER A 144 15.29 -16.42 0.71
N ASP A 145 16.11 -17.20 1.43
CA ASP A 145 15.66 -18.08 2.51
C ASP A 145 15.36 -17.32 3.83
N HIS A 146 15.76 -16.05 3.90
CA HIS A 146 15.82 -15.27 5.14
C HIS A 146 14.97 -13.99 5.13
N VAL A 147 14.14 -13.83 4.09
CA VAL A 147 13.03 -12.88 4.01
C VAL A 147 11.72 -13.67 3.89
N GLN A 148 10.60 -13.08 4.32
CA GLN A 148 9.29 -13.73 4.19
C GLN A 148 8.72 -13.57 2.77
N ARG A 149 9.04 -12.44 2.12
CA ARG A 149 8.69 -12.16 0.74
C ARG A 149 9.64 -11.11 0.14
N PRO A 150 9.75 -11.04 -1.20
CA PRO A 150 10.47 -9.95 -1.87
C PRO A 150 9.78 -8.59 -1.65
N PRO A 151 10.54 -7.48 -1.63
CA PRO A 151 9.99 -6.13 -1.50
C PRO A 151 9.30 -5.69 -2.79
N SER A 152 8.21 -4.94 -2.63
CA SER A 152 7.47 -4.36 -3.75
C SER A 152 8.27 -3.32 -4.54
N PHE A 153 9.32 -2.75 -3.94
CA PHE A 153 10.37 -2.01 -4.63
C PHE A 153 11.71 -2.45 -4.03
N GLY A 154 12.50 -3.18 -4.83
CA GLY A 154 13.84 -3.64 -4.45
C GLY A 154 14.90 -3.41 -5.52
N VAL A 155 16.17 -3.44 -5.10
CA VAL A 155 17.32 -3.55 -5.99
C VAL A 155 18.15 -4.76 -5.59
N TYR A 156 18.53 -5.56 -6.57
CA TYR A 156 19.18 -6.86 -6.38
C TYR A 156 20.50 -6.89 -7.14
N SER A 157 21.56 -7.35 -6.49
CA SER A 157 22.76 -7.83 -7.20
C SER A 157 22.44 -9.09 -8.01
N PRO A 158 23.21 -9.39 -9.08
CA PRO A 158 23.03 -10.61 -9.86
C PRO A 158 23.02 -11.87 -9.00
N GLU A 159 23.88 -11.95 -7.99
CA GLU A 159 23.97 -13.10 -7.09
C GLU A 159 22.70 -13.25 -6.25
N VAL A 160 22.21 -12.17 -5.64
CA VAL A 160 21.00 -12.21 -4.80
C VAL A 160 19.76 -12.47 -5.64
N LEU A 161 19.66 -11.88 -6.84
CA LEU A 161 18.53 -12.11 -7.73
C LEU A 161 18.44 -13.59 -8.16
N ALA A 162 19.59 -14.22 -8.42
CA ALA A 162 19.66 -15.65 -8.72
C ALA A 162 19.22 -16.53 -7.53
N GLU A 163 19.40 -16.08 -6.27
CA GLU A 163 18.89 -16.78 -5.08
C GLU A 163 17.34 -16.84 -5.05
N PHE A 164 16.67 -15.88 -5.69
CA PHE A 164 15.21 -15.86 -5.88
C PHE A 164 14.75 -16.57 -7.18
N GLY A 165 15.67 -17.14 -7.97
CA GLY A 165 15.34 -17.76 -9.25
C GLY A 165 15.12 -16.77 -10.39
N ASP A 166 15.81 -15.62 -10.35
CA ASP A 166 15.70 -14.52 -11.33
C ASP A 166 14.35 -13.76 -11.27
N VAL A 167 14.19 -12.73 -12.10
CA VAL A 167 13.00 -11.86 -12.13
C VAL A 167 11.71 -12.66 -12.33
N ASP A 168 11.76 -13.70 -13.18
CA ASP A 168 10.60 -14.49 -13.58
C ASP A 168 10.02 -15.34 -12.43
N ASN A 169 10.76 -15.54 -11.33
CA ASN A 169 10.29 -16.27 -10.14
C ASN A 169 10.23 -15.40 -8.88
N LEU A 170 10.43 -14.09 -9.02
CA LEU A 170 10.46 -13.16 -7.88
C LEU A 170 9.06 -12.91 -7.31
N PHE A 171 8.02 -12.92 -8.15
CA PHE A 171 6.63 -12.71 -7.76
C PHE A 171 5.72 -13.70 -8.49
N ASP A 172 4.49 -13.88 -7.99
CA ASP A 172 3.49 -14.73 -8.65
C ASP A 172 2.99 -14.12 -9.97
N ALA A 173 3.15 -12.80 -10.15
CA ALA A 173 2.80 -12.06 -11.36
C ALA A 173 4.01 -11.32 -11.93
N GLU A 174 3.93 -10.94 -13.21
CA GLU A 174 5.00 -10.14 -13.83
C GLU A 174 5.11 -8.76 -13.14
N PRO A 175 6.34 -8.35 -12.75
CA PRO A 175 6.54 -7.06 -12.09
C PRO A 175 6.27 -5.91 -13.05
N TRP A 176 5.67 -4.83 -12.54
CA TRP A 176 5.34 -3.62 -13.29
C TRP A 176 6.57 -2.95 -13.94
N TYR A 177 7.71 -2.95 -13.27
CA TYR A 177 8.92 -2.32 -13.79
C TYR A 177 10.15 -3.14 -13.47
N VAL A 178 11.01 -3.32 -14.47
CA VAL A 178 12.30 -3.99 -14.36
C VAL A 178 13.35 -3.14 -15.06
N ALA A 179 14.44 -2.82 -14.37
CA ALA A 179 15.58 -2.15 -14.98
C ALA A 179 16.91 -2.76 -14.54
N GLU A 180 17.80 -2.96 -15.50
CA GLU A 180 19.22 -3.25 -15.28
C GLU A 180 19.99 -1.94 -15.19
N LEU A 181 20.67 -1.74 -14.07
CA LEU A 181 21.57 -0.62 -13.82
C LEU A 181 22.90 -0.82 -14.56
N GLU A 182 23.67 0.25 -14.75
CA GLU A 182 24.94 0.23 -15.51
C GLU A 182 25.99 -0.79 -15.00
N ASP A 183 25.87 -1.23 -13.75
CA ASP A 183 26.77 -2.20 -13.11
C ASP A 183 26.20 -3.63 -13.02
N GLY A 184 25.06 -3.88 -13.67
CA GLY A 184 24.40 -5.18 -13.76
C GLY A 184 23.41 -5.49 -12.63
N ARG A 185 23.22 -4.58 -11.66
CA ARG A 185 22.16 -4.72 -10.64
C ARG A 185 20.78 -4.55 -11.27
N THR A 186 19.76 -5.20 -10.69
CA THR A 186 18.39 -5.11 -11.20
C THR A 186 17.49 -4.39 -10.20
N VAL A 187 16.84 -3.31 -10.65
CA VAL A 187 15.70 -2.66 -9.97
C VAL A 187 14.44 -3.42 -10.36
N VAL A 188 13.60 -3.76 -9.39
CA VAL A 188 12.28 -4.34 -9.63
C VAL A 188 11.24 -3.61 -8.81
N ILE A 189 10.14 -3.21 -9.45
CA ILE A 189 8.94 -2.71 -8.80
C ILE A 189 7.80 -3.67 -9.16
N GLU A 190 7.19 -4.27 -8.13
CA GLU A 190 6.17 -5.30 -8.23
C GLU A 190 4.90 -4.79 -8.94
N SER A 191 4.35 -3.68 -8.44
CA SER A 191 3.07 -3.14 -8.90
C SER A 191 3.15 -1.63 -9.16
N ALA A 192 2.28 -1.14 -10.04
CA ALA A 192 2.20 0.28 -10.35
C ALA A 192 1.69 1.12 -9.17
N SER A 193 0.66 0.64 -8.47
CA SER A 193 0.22 1.25 -7.20
C SER A 193 1.20 0.87 -6.07
N PRO A 194 1.54 1.82 -5.17
CA PRO A 194 1.00 3.19 -5.08
C PRO A 194 1.73 4.23 -5.92
N TRP A 195 2.81 3.86 -6.59
CA TRP A 195 3.74 4.80 -7.21
C TRP A 195 3.13 5.61 -8.36
N ASN A 196 2.27 4.98 -9.17
CA ASN A 196 1.67 5.56 -10.36
C ASN A 196 0.34 6.29 -10.11
N GLU A 197 -0.17 6.33 -8.88
CA GLU A 197 -1.50 6.89 -8.55
C GLU A 197 -1.60 8.39 -8.91
N SER A 198 -0.46 9.06 -8.94
CA SER A 198 -0.32 10.47 -9.34
C SER A 198 0.35 10.66 -10.71
N GLY A 199 0.37 9.60 -11.53
CA GLY A 199 0.89 9.65 -12.90
C GLY A 199 2.41 9.62 -13.01
N TRP A 200 3.12 9.23 -11.96
CA TRP A 200 4.57 8.98 -12.04
C TRP A 200 4.84 7.63 -12.71
N GLU A 201 5.80 7.62 -13.62
CA GLU A 201 6.37 6.42 -14.20
C GLU A 201 7.88 6.45 -13.97
N PRO A 202 8.51 5.31 -13.60
CA PRO A 202 9.94 5.25 -13.42
C PRO A 202 10.67 5.54 -14.75
N PRO A 203 11.83 6.23 -14.70
CA PRO A 203 12.56 6.55 -15.92
C PRO A 203 13.06 5.30 -16.63
N THR A 204 13.04 5.30 -17.96
CA THR A 204 13.53 4.18 -18.78
C THR A 204 14.77 4.50 -19.61
N ASP A 205 15.14 5.79 -19.70
CA ASP A 205 16.22 6.30 -20.54
C ASP A 205 17.04 7.34 -19.75
N THR A 206 18.00 6.86 -18.96
CA THR A 206 18.93 7.66 -18.15
C THR A 206 20.33 7.04 -18.17
N ASP A 207 21.35 7.79 -17.79
CA ASP A 207 22.75 7.36 -17.86
C ASP A 207 23.13 6.24 -16.88
N TYR A 208 22.34 6.03 -15.81
CA TYR A 208 22.55 4.99 -14.81
C TYR A 208 21.73 3.71 -15.05
N ILE A 209 20.92 3.69 -16.11
CA ILE A 209 20.09 2.55 -16.53
C ILE A 209 20.61 2.03 -17.87
N GLU A 210 21.04 0.77 -17.90
CA GLU A 210 21.47 0.12 -19.16
C GLU A 210 20.26 -0.35 -19.97
N ARG A 211 19.24 -0.90 -19.29
CA ARG A 211 18.00 -1.37 -19.91
C ARG A 211 16.86 -1.24 -18.92
N ALA A 212 15.70 -0.75 -19.37
CA ALA A 212 14.48 -0.75 -18.59
C ALA A 212 13.28 -1.21 -19.41
N GLU A 213 12.30 -1.76 -18.71
CA GLU A 213 11.02 -2.18 -19.26
C GLU A 213 9.92 -1.86 -18.24
N ILE A 214 8.96 -1.03 -18.66
CA ILE A 214 7.67 -0.93 -17.99
C ILE A 214 6.80 -2.03 -18.58
N ARG A 215 6.46 -3.03 -17.78
CA ARG A 215 5.57 -4.12 -18.16
C ARG A 215 4.18 -3.73 -17.71
N THR A 216 3.33 -3.47 -18.69
CA THR A 216 1.90 -3.33 -18.43
C THR A 216 1.35 -4.69 -18.01
N THR A 217 1.15 -4.90 -16.71
CA THR A 217 -0.03 -5.63 -16.27
C THR A 217 -1.22 -4.95 -16.95
N ILE A 218 -2.10 -5.71 -17.60
CA ILE A 218 -3.26 -5.16 -18.28
C ILE A 218 -4.16 -4.51 -17.22
N ASP A 219 -3.91 -3.23 -17.00
CA ASP A 219 -4.89 -2.23 -16.61
C ASP A 219 -4.68 -1.01 -17.53
N GLN A 220 -4.68 -1.29 -18.83
CA GLN A 220 -4.83 -0.29 -19.88
C GLN A 220 -6.06 -0.65 -20.69
N THR A 221 -7.17 0.00 -20.35
CA THR A 221 -8.20 0.35 -21.33
C THR A 221 -7.53 1.06 -22.50
N ASP A 222 -7.32 0.34 -23.61
CA ASP A 222 -6.82 0.88 -24.87
C ASP A 222 -7.69 2.08 -25.33
N PRO A 223 -7.16 3.32 -25.36
CA PRO A 223 -7.91 4.50 -25.77
C PRO A 223 -8.15 4.58 -27.29
N SER A 224 -7.65 3.62 -28.07
CA SER A 224 -7.63 3.66 -29.54
C SER A 224 -8.70 2.79 -30.19
N ALA A 225 -9.37 1.92 -29.44
CA ALA A 225 -10.43 1.05 -29.93
C ALA A 225 -11.80 1.55 -29.44
N GLN A 226 -12.25 2.70 -29.93
CA GLN A 226 -13.62 3.17 -29.67
C GLN A 226 -14.62 2.53 -30.67
N PRO A 227 -15.64 1.78 -30.22
CA PRO A 227 -16.94 1.85 -30.85
C PRO A 227 -17.55 3.22 -30.50
N GLU A 228 -17.88 4.00 -31.51
CA GLU A 228 -18.52 5.30 -31.37
C GLU A 228 -19.78 5.22 -30.50
N GLY A 229 -19.80 5.95 -29.37
CA GLY A 229 -21.03 6.36 -28.70
C GLY A 229 -21.14 6.06 -27.21
N GLN A 230 -20.37 6.74 -26.37
CA GLN A 230 -20.84 7.10 -25.02
C GLN A 230 -20.11 8.35 -24.47
N PRO A 231 -20.77 9.21 -23.68
CA PRO A 231 -20.30 10.55 -23.36
C PRO A 231 -19.19 10.55 -22.31
N ARG A 232 -18.22 11.47 -22.47
CA ARG A 232 -17.20 11.83 -21.47
C ARG A 232 -17.79 12.77 -20.41
N ASP A 233 -17.69 12.36 -19.14
CA ASP A 233 -17.54 13.14 -17.90
C ASP A 233 -17.38 12.07 -16.79
N GLY A 234 -16.38 11.94 -15.91
CA GLY A 234 -15.67 12.87 -15.04
C GLY A 234 -15.59 12.20 -13.64
N SER A 235 -14.39 12.00 -13.07
CA SER A 235 -14.13 11.52 -11.68
C SER A 235 -14.59 10.08 -11.33
N THR A 236 -13.69 9.08 -11.35
CA THR A 236 -13.87 7.81 -10.62
C THR A 236 -13.38 8.00 -9.17
N GLY A 237 -14.24 8.56 -8.32
CA GLY A 237 -13.96 8.74 -6.90
C GLY A 237 -14.48 7.55 -6.10
N LYS A 238 -13.69 7.03 -5.16
CA LYS A 238 -14.17 6.06 -4.16
C LYS A 238 -15.41 6.62 -3.46
N PHE A 239 -16.44 5.78 -3.39
CA PHE A 239 -17.76 6.15 -2.91
C PHE A 239 -18.07 5.34 -1.65
N ASP A 240 -18.53 6.03 -0.60
CA ASP A 240 -19.02 5.36 0.60
C ASP A 240 -20.38 4.71 0.29
N PRO A 241 -20.52 3.37 0.34
CA PRO A 241 -21.75 2.69 -0.08
C PRO A 241 -22.97 3.09 0.77
N PHE A 242 -22.74 3.65 1.97
CA PHE A 242 -23.80 4.12 2.87
C PHE A 242 -24.45 5.44 2.44
N THR A 243 -23.87 6.15 1.47
CA THR A 243 -24.45 7.42 0.97
C THR A 243 -25.76 7.23 0.20
N ALA A 244 -26.07 6.01 -0.22
CA ALA A 244 -27.34 5.64 -0.84
C ALA A 244 -28.43 5.26 0.18
N LEU A 245 -28.11 5.26 1.49
CA LEU A 245 -29.06 5.00 2.56
C LEU A 245 -29.68 6.31 3.07
N GLU A 246 -30.98 6.29 3.31
CA GLU A 246 -31.71 7.41 3.91
C GLU A 246 -31.57 7.39 5.45
N PRO A 247 -31.71 8.55 6.14
CA PRO A 247 -31.78 8.57 7.59
C PRO A 247 -32.83 7.60 8.15
N GLY A 248 -32.41 6.77 9.10
CA GLY A 248 -33.20 5.70 9.72
C GLY A 248 -33.09 4.34 9.01
N GLU A 249 -32.46 4.25 7.83
CA GLU A 249 -32.17 2.97 7.19
C GLU A 249 -31.00 2.25 7.87
N TYR A 250 -31.07 0.92 7.90
CA TYR A 250 -30.09 0.04 8.53
C TYR A 250 -29.07 -0.49 7.52
N GLY A 251 -27.88 -0.80 8.03
CA GLY A 251 -26.86 -1.50 7.28
C GLY A 251 -25.86 -2.25 8.14
N ALA A 252 -25.00 -3.01 7.49
CA ALA A 252 -23.86 -3.70 8.07
C ALA A 252 -22.58 -3.11 7.51
N ASP A 253 -21.76 -2.52 8.37
CA ASP A 253 -20.42 -2.05 8.02
C ASP A 253 -19.38 -3.06 8.49
N VAL A 254 -18.24 -3.08 7.82
CA VAL A 254 -17.05 -3.77 8.30
C VAL A 254 -16.07 -2.68 8.70
N GLY A 255 -15.96 -2.46 10.00
CA GLY A 255 -15.10 -1.45 10.58
C GLY A 255 -13.74 -2.01 10.98
N VAL A 256 -12.72 -1.18 10.92
CA VAL A 256 -11.39 -1.43 11.48
C VAL A 256 -11.07 -0.27 12.41
N HIS A 257 -10.37 -0.56 13.50
CA HIS A 257 -9.94 0.50 14.41
C HIS A 257 -8.95 1.41 13.67
N PRO A 258 -8.98 2.74 13.88
CA PRO A 258 -8.09 3.65 13.16
C PRO A 258 -6.60 3.34 13.32
N ASP A 259 -6.21 2.79 14.47
CA ASP A 259 -4.82 2.41 14.76
C ASP A 259 -4.41 1.07 14.10
N ASP A 260 -5.36 0.29 13.59
CA ASP A 260 -5.16 -1.05 13.02
C ASP A 260 -5.28 -1.06 11.48
N ILE A 261 -5.33 0.11 10.84
CA ILE A 261 -5.40 0.20 9.38
C ILE A 261 -4.05 -0.24 8.79
N THR A 262 -4.09 -1.27 7.95
CA THR A 262 -2.92 -1.74 7.19
C THR A 262 -3.25 -1.81 5.69
N SER A 263 -2.25 -2.15 4.87
CA SER A 263 -2.39 -2.31 3.42
C SER A 263 -3.32 -3.46 2.98
N ILE A 264 -3.53 -4.43 3.86
CA ILE A 264 -4.41 -5.57 3.61
C ILE A 264 -5.23 -5.76 4.87
N PHE A 265 -6.54 -5.54 4.78
CA PHE A 265 -7.45 -5.83 5.87
C PHE A 265 -7.41 -7.31 6.21
N ARG A 266 -6.83 -7.66 7.36
CA ARG A 266 -6.77 -9.04 7.82
C ARG A 266 -8.09 -9.41 8.47
N ASN A 267 -8.50 -10.66 8.34
CA ASN A 267 -9.74 -11.15 8.96
C ASN A 267 -9.78 -10.89 10.48
N GLU A 268 -8.63 -10.90 11.16
CA GLU A 268 -8.49 -10.63 12.60
C GLU A 268 -8.77 -9.17 13.01
N ASP A 269 -8.58 -8.22 12.09
CA ASP A 269 -8.75 -6.78 12.33
C ASP A 269 -10.15 -6.29 11.92
N LEU A 270 -10.91 -7.11 11.19
CA LEU A 270 -12.23 -6.77 10.68
C LEU A 270 -13.32 -6.95 11.74
N GLN A 271 -14.01 -5.86 12.07
CA GLN A 271 -15.16 -5.86 12.95
C GLN A 271 -16.46 -5.66 12.17
N LEU A 272 -17.32 -6.67 12.15
CA LEU A 272 -18.70 -6.48 11.70
C LEU A 272 -19.46 -5.58 12.68
N VAL A 273 -20.05 -4.51 12.19
CA VAL A 273 -20.88 -3.59 12.99
C VAL A 273 -22.20 -3.33 12.30
N ARG A 274 -23.30 -3.62 13.01
CA ARG A 274 -24.65 -3.27 12.58
C ARG A 274 -24.93 -1.81 12.92
N VAL A 275 -25.35 -1.04 11.92
CA VAL A 275 -25.48 0.42 11.99
C VAL A 275 -26.81 0.90 11.43
N TYR A 276 -27.16 2.15 11.73
CA TYR A 276 -28.16 2.93 11.01
C TYR A 276 -27.59 4.32 10.68
N VAL A 277 -28.09 4.94 9.60
CA VAL A 277 -27.75 6.33 9.27
C VAL A 277 -28.63 7.26 10.09
N ASP A 278 -28.07 8.20 10.84
CA ASP A 278 -28.87 9.20 11.58
C ASP A 278 -29.21 10.44 10.74
N ASP A 279 -29.97 11.37 11.32
CA ASP A 279 -30.42 12.60 10.65
C ASP A 279 -29.26 13.55 10.27
N HIS A 280 -28.06 13.34 10.81
CA HIS A 280 -26.86 14.11 10.52
C HIS A 280 -25.98 13.47 9.44
N GLY A 281 -26.34 12.26 9.00
CA GLY A 281 -25.51 11.47 8.08
C GLY A 281 -24.38 10.73 8.80
N ASP A 282 -24.52 10.46 10.10
CA ASP A 282 -23.58 9.67 10.86
C ASP A 282 -24.04 8.21 10.91
N LEU A 283 -23.11 7.27 10.84
CA LEU A 283 -23.36 5.89 11.19
C LEU A 283 -23.34 5.73 12.70
N ARG A 284 -24.46 5.25 13.22
CA ARG A 284 -24.69 4.94 14.63
C ARG A 284 -24.85 3.45 14.78
N ARG A 285 -24.26 2.86 15.83
CA ARG A 285 -24.48 1.46 16.17
C ARG A 285 -25.98 1.20 16.37
N ALA A 286 -26.49 0.16 15.74
CA ALA A 286 -27.88 -0.25 15.91
C ALA A 286 -28.18 -0.62 17.37
N ASP A 287 -27.19 -1.17 18.09
CA ASP A 287 -27.26 -1.48 19.51
C ASP A 287 -26.83 -0.27 20.37
N GLY A 288 -27.76 0.64 20.60
CA GLY A 288 -27.60 1.71 21.60
C GLY A 288 -27.13 3.06 21.05
N GLY A 289 -26.96 3.20 19.73
CA GLY A 289 -26.81 4.51 19.08
C GLY A 289 -25.46 5.18 19.29
N ALA A 290 -24.41 4.42 19.64
CA ALA A 290 -23.05 4.95 19.73
C ALA A 290 -22.56 5.40 18.34
N PHE A 291 -21.88 6.53 18.27
CA PHE A 291 -21.25 7.02 17.04
C PHE A 291 -20.15 6.06 16.56
N VAL A 292 -20.17 5.72 15.27
CA VAL A 292 -19.14 4.91 14.60
C VAL A 292 -18.27 5.78 13.71
N ARG A 293 -18.86 6.43 12.70
CA ARG A 293 -18.21 7.33 11.75
C ARG A 293 -19.23 8.15 10.96
N ASN A 294 -18.79 9.20 10.30
CA ASN A 294 -19.62 9.93 9.33
C ASN A 294 -19.73 9.16 8.01
N VAL A 295 -20.86 9.32 7.31
CA VAL A 295 -21.03 8.90 5.91
C VAL A 295 -20.40 9.95 5.00
N VAL A 296 -19.54 9.54 4.07
CA VAL A 296 -18.78 10.47 3.22
C VAL A 296 -19.20 10.38 1.76
N SER A 297 -19.93 11.40 1.30
CA SER A 297 -20.45 11.49 -0.07
C SER A 297 -19.41 11.81 -1.14
N LYS A 298 -18.31 12.45 -0.75
CA LYS A 298 -17.22 12.81 -1.67
C LYS A 298 -15.92 13.06 -0.93
N ALA A 299 -14.86 12.43 -1.42
CA ALA A 299 -13.49 12.75 -1.05
C ALA A 299 -12.65 12.83 -2.34
N ALA A 300 -11.60 13.64 -2.33
CA ALA A 300 -10.64 13.72 -3.40
C ALA A 300 -9.61 12.57 -3.31
N ASN A 301 -9.39 12.00 -2.12
CA ASN A 301 -8.50 10.89 -1.84
C ASN A 301 -8.88 10.18 -0.53
N ASP A 302 -8.21 9.06 -0.23
CA ASP A 302 -8.47 8.20 0.93
C ASP A 302 -8.24 8.90 2.26
N LYS A 303 -7.23 9.79 2.31
CA LYS A 303 -6.92 10.56 3.52
C LYS A 303 -8.04 11.54 3.85
N GLU A 304 -8.55 12.26 2.86
CA GLU A 304 -9.70 13.14 3.03
C GLU A 304 -10.95 12.33 3.36
N LEU A 305 -11.11 11.12 2.79
CA LEU A 305 -12.21 10.21 3.09
C LEU A 305 -12.19 9.81 4.57
N VAL A 306 -11.06 9.29 5.07
CA VAL A 306 -10.86 8.91 6.47
C VAL A 306 -10.99 10.10 7.42
N GLN A 307 -10.38 11.25 7.08
CA GLN A 307 -10.51 12.46 7.88
C GLN A 307 -11.96 12.92 7.98
N LYS A 308 -12.73 12.86 6.88
CA LYS A 308 -14.15 13.22 6.88
C LYS A 308 -15.00 12.22 7.67
N MET A 309 -14.63 10.94 7.70
CA MET A 309 -15.30 9.93 8.53
C MET A 309 -15.17 10.21 10.02
N LEU A 310 -14.03 10.76 10.45
CA LEU A 310 -13.73 11.06 11.84
C LEU A 310 -13.72 12.58 12.13
N ALA A 311 -14.33 13.39 11.26
CA ALA A 311 -14.49 14.81 11.48
C ALA A 311 -15.69 15.10 12.39
N ASN A 312 -15.70 16.25 13.06
CA ASN A 312 -16.87 16.76 13.81
C ASN A 312 -17.50 15.74 14.78
N ILE A 313 -16.66 14.90 15.39
CA ILE A 313 -17.09 13.80 16.25
C ILE A 313 -18.01 14.32 17.37
N PRO A 314 -19.21 13.73 17.55
CA PRO A 314 -20.12 14.10 18.62
C PRO A 314 -19.47 13.96 20.01
N LEU A 315 -19.80 14.87 20.93
CA LEU A 315 -19.20 14.91 22.27
C LEU A 315 -19.49 13.64 23.10
N GLU A 316 -20.58 12.94 22.79
CA GLU A 316 -20.97 11.68 23.41
C GLU A 316 -20.28 10.45 22.82
N SER A 317 -19.43 10.60 21.80
CA SER A 317 -18.72 9.51 21.14
C SER A 317 -17.66 8.88 22.05
N ASN A 318 -17.67 7.54 22.13
CA ASN A 318 -16.60 6.74 22.72
C ASN A 318 -15.50 6.50 21.69
N GLU A 319 -14.23 6.74 22.04
CA GLU A 319 -13.07 6.49 21.16
C GLU A 319 -12.99 5.04 20.69
N GLU A 320 -13.21 4.08 21.59
CA GLU A 320 -13.16 2.64 21.27
C GLU A 320 -14.31 2.18 20.34
N ALA A 321 -15.35 3.00 20.18
CA ALA A 321 -16.48 2.69 19.30
C ALA A 321 -16.30 3.25 17.88
N ARG A 322 -15.28 4.08 17.65
CA ARG A 322 -14.99 4.71 16.36
C ARG A 322 -14.28 3.73 15.46
N LEU A 323 -14.74 3.61 14.22
CA LEU A 323 -14.18 2.70 13.25
C LEU A 323 -14.11 3.37 11.88
N ILE A 324 -13.19 2.92 11.05
CA ILE A 324 -13.11 3.29 9.65
C ILE A 324 -13.61 2.10 8.83
N SER A 325 -14.40 2.37 7.79
CA SER A 325 -14.96 1.30 6.97
C SER A 325 -13.90 0.69 6.07
N ALA A 326 -13.78 -0.63 6.11
CA ALA A 326 -13.05 -1.41 5.13
C ALA A 326 -13.79 -1.47 3.78
N LEU A 327 -15.08 -1.12 3.73
CA LEU A 327 -15.94 -1.28 2.54
C LEU A 327 -15.84 -0.11 1.55
N LEU A 328 -14.85 0.77 1.69
CA LEU A 328 -14.67 1.96 0.87
C LEU A 328 -13.98 1.64 -0.45
N HIS A 329 -14.71 0.91 -1.28
CA HIS A 329 -14.22 0.40 -2.54
C HIS A 329 -15.32 0.52 -3.60
N GLU A 330 -14.96 0.97 -4.81
CA GLU A 330 -15.92 1.24 -5.88
C GLU A 330 -16.72 0.01 -6.30
N ALA A 331 -16.08 -1.15 -6.25
CA ALA A 331 -16.71 -2.43 -6.54
C ALA A 331 -17.79 -2.83 -5.51
N ILE A 332 -17.84 -2.24 -4.31
CA ILE A 332 -18.81 -2.62 -3.27
C ILE A 332 -20.11 -1.83 -3.48
N PRO A 333 -21.20 -2.48 -3.94
CA PRO A 333 -22.44 -1.77 -4.20
C PRO A 333 -23.20 -1.47 -2.89
N PRO A 334 -24.02 -0.41 -2.84
CA PRO A 334 -24.86 -0.11 -1.67
C PRO A 334 -25.78 -1.26 -1.23
N ALA A 335 -26.15 -2.14 -2.15
CA ALA A 335 -26.98 -3.30 -1.84
C ALA A 335 -26.27 -4.32 -0.93
N PHE A 336 -24.93 -4.36 -0.90
CA PHE A 336 -24.17 -5.26 -0.01
C PHE A 336 -24.27 -4.83 1.45
N VAL A 337 -24.32 -3.51 1.70
CA VAL A 337 -24.32 -2.96 3.06
C VAL A 337 -25.71 -2.77 3.62
N ARG A 338 -26.76 -2.68 2.78
CA ARG A 338 -28.13 -2.43 3.23
C ARG A 338 -28.70 -3.62 4.02
N LEU A 339 -29.46 -3.31 5.07
CA LEU A 339 -30.25 -4.27 5.83
C LEU A 339 -31.72 -3.85 5.84
N ASP A 340 -32.63 -4.82 5.73
CA ASP A 340 -34.08 -4.58 5.88
C ASP A 340 -34.47 -4.31 7.36
N GLY A 341 -33.65 -4.78 8.30
CA GLY A 341 -33.83 -4.63 9.73
C GLY A 341 -32.53 -4.83 10.51
N PRO A 342 -32.47 -4.41 11.79
CA PRO A 342 -31.22 -4.38 12.56
C PRO A 342 -30.59 -5.76 12.77
N ASP A 343 -31.38 -6.84 12.76
CA ASP A 343 -30.93 -8.22 13.00
C ASP A 343 -30.91 -9.07 11.71
N ASP A 344 -31.27 -8.51 10.56
CA ASP A 344 -31.35 -9.26 9.30
C ASP A 344 -29.96 -9.57 8.72
N GLU A 345 -29.90 -10.45 7.73
CA GLU A 345 -28.68 -10.82 7.04
C GLU A 345 -28.60 -10.17 5.66
N ASN A 346 -27.39 -9.81 5.27
CA ASN A 346 -26.99 -9.42 3.92
C ASN A 346 -25.63 -10.04 3.55
N ILE A 347 -25.14 -9.74 2.35
CA ILE A 347 -23.86 -10.26 1.84
C ILE A 347 -22.71 -9.98 2.80
N VAL A 348 -22.60 -8.75 3.33
CA VAL A 348 -21.55 -8.38 4.29
C VAL A 348 -21.60 -9.24 5.54
N THR A 349 -22.77 -9.36 6.17
CA THR A 349 -22.92 -10.17 7.40
C THR A 349 -22.59 -11.64 7.16
N ARG A 350 -22.97 -12.18 5.99
CA ARG A 350 -22.75 -13.59 5.65
C ARG A 350 -21.29 -13.90 5.37
N VAL A 351 -20.59 -13.05 4.63
CA VAL A 351 -19.14 -13.19 4.40
C VAL A 351 -18.37 -13.07 5.71
N MET A 352 -18.79 -12.15 6.59
CA MET A 352 -18.14 -11.98 7.88
C MET A 352 -18.34 -13.18 8.83
N ASP A 353 -19.40 -13.97 8.66
CA ASP A 353 -19.69 -15.17 9.46
C ASP A 353 -18.97 -16.45 8.96
N LEU A 354 -18.37 -16.43 7.77
CA LEU A 354 -17.61 -17.57 7.24
C LEU A 354 -16.39 -17.90 8.12
N ASP A 355 -16.16 -19.17 8.42
CA ASP A 355 -14.97 -19.64 9.15
C ASP A 355 -13.89 -20.07 8.15
N VAL A 356 -13.12 -19.11 7.66
CA VAL A 356 -12.20 -19.25 6.51
C VAL A 356 -10.89 -18.51 6.72
N GLU A 357 -9.80 -19.06 6.16
CA GLU A 357 -8.51 -18.36 6.10
C GLU A 357 -8.46 -17.34 4.95
N THR A 358 -9.27 -17.53 3.91
CA THR A 358 -9.41 -16.60 2.79
C THR A 358 -9.74 -15.20 3.27
N ASN A 359 -9.09 -14.18 2.68
CA ASN A 359 -9.30 -12.80 3.05
C ASN A 359 -10.74 -12.33 2.74
N LYS A 360 -11.51 -12.04 3.79
CA LYS A 360 -12.94 -11.67 3.70
C LYS A 360 -13.16 -10.34 3.00
N TYR A 361 -12.23 -9.39 3.14
CA TYR A 361 -12.31 -8.13 2.42
C TYR A 361 -12.10 -8.32 0.91
N GLN A 362 -11.08 -9.09 0.51
CA GLN A 362 -10.86 -9.42 -0.91
C GLN A 362 -12.04 -10.17 -1.50
N LEU A 363 -12.62 -11.13 -0.76
CA LEU A 363 -13.84 -11.82 -1.17
C LEU A 363 -15.01 -10.85 -1.42
N LEU A 364 -15.25 -9.89 -0.52
CA LEU A 364 -16.29 -8.87 -0.70
C LEU A 364 -16.04 -8.02 -1.95
N VAL A 365 -14.80 -7.64 -2.22
CA VAL A 365 -14.42 -6.88 -3.42
C VAL A 365 -14.65 -7.69 -4.70
N SER A 366 -14.19 -8.94 -4.76
CA SER A 366 -14.38 -9.81 -5.93
C SER A 366 -15.85 -10.09 -6.21
N LEU A 367 -16.65 -10.34 -5.16
CA LEU A 367 -18.10 -10.45 -5.29
C LEU A 367 -18.73 -9.18 -5.86
N GLY A 368 -18.25 -8.01 -5.44
CA GLY A 368 -18.68 -6.72 -5.95
C GLY A 368 -18.36 -6.52 -7.44
N GLN A 369 -17.13 -6.83 -7.85
CA GLN A 369 -16.70 -6.76 -9.26
C GLN A 369 -17.52 -7.67 -10.17
N ALA A 370 -17.83 -8.89 -9.71
CA ALA A 370 -18.68 -9.82 -10.44
C ALA A 370 -20.10 -9.25 -10.71
N VAL A 371 -20.66 -8.44 -9.80
CA VAL A 371 -21.95 -7.75 -10.02
C VAL A 371 -21.84 -6.69 -11.12
N GLU A 372 -20.75 -5.94 -11.12
CA GLU A 372 -20.52 -4.83 -12.05
C GLU A 372 -20.28 -5.32 -13.49
N GLU A 373 -19.40 -6.31 -13.67
CA GLU A 373 -19.03 -6.87 -14.97
C GLU A 373 -20.20 -7.57 -15.67
N ALA A 374 -21.05 -8.24 -14.90
CA ALA A 374 -22.16 -9.00 -15.44
C ALA A 374 -23.36 -8.13 -15.88
N SER A 375 -23.25 -6.79 -15.84
CA SER A 375 -24.36 -5.87 -16.11
C SER A 375 -25.62 -6.24 -15.33
N GLY A 376 -25.45 -6.67 -14.07
CA GLY A 376 -26.53 -7.13 -13.20
C GLY A 376 -26.81 -8.63 -13.26
N GLU A 377 -25.80 -9.49 -13.17
CA GLU A 377 -26.08 -10.81 -12.59
C GLU A 377 -26.69 -10.57 -11.21
N PRO A 378 -27.92 -11.05 -10.96
CA PRO A 378 -28.69 -10.59 -9.82
C PRO A 378 -27.97 -11.08 -8.57
N ILE A 379 -27.83 -10.21 -7.58
CA ILE A 379 -27.44 -10.49 -6.19
C ILE A 379 -27.84 -11.91 -5.73
N ALA A 380 -29.00 -12.42 -6.17
CA ALA A 380 -29.44 -13.82 -6.05
C ALA A 380 -28.40 -14.92 -6.38
N LYS A 381 -27.50 -14.73 -7.35
CA LYS A 381 -26.42 -15.70 -7.65
C LYS A 381 -25.33 -15.67 -6.58
N ILE A 382 -24.98 -14.48 -6.09
CA ILE A 382 -24.06 -14.32 -4.96
C ILE A 382 -24.68 -14.90 -3.71
N GLU A 383 -25.96 -14.62 -3.46
CA GLU A 383 -26.71 -15.23 -2.36
C GLU A 383 -26.72 -16.76 -2.48
N SER A 384 -26.93 -17.31 -3.68
CA SER A 384 -26.86 -18.76 -3.91
C SER A 384 -25.46 -19.35 -3.73
N ALA A 385 -24.40 -18.61 -4.06
CA ALA A 385 -23.02 -19.01 -3.80
C ALA A 385 -22.75 -19.03 -2.29
N LEU A 386 -23.16 -17.99 -1.57
CA LEU A 386 -23.07 -17.93 -0.11
C LEU A 386 -23.94 -18.99 0.57
N ASP A 387 -25.08 -19.37 -0.02
CA ASP A 387 -25.93 -20.47 0.49
C ASP A 387 -25.16 -21.79 0.39
N THR A 388 -24.44 -22.00 -0.72
CA THR A 388 -23.59 -23.19 -0.91
C THR A 388 -22.47 -23.22 0.12
N LEU A 389 -21.79 -22.09 0.36
CA LEU A 389 -20.74 -22.00 1.37
C LEU A 389 -21.25 -22.27 2.80
N ALA A 390 -22.44 -21.78 3.13
CA ALA A 390 -23.05 -22.01 4.45
C ALA A 390 -23.44 -23.47 4.70
N GLU A 391 -23.61 -24.29 3.65
CA GLU A 391 -23.88 -25.73 3.75
C GLU A 391 -22.62 -26.58 3.91
N MET A 392 -21.43 -25.99 3.71
CA MET A 392 -20.15 -26.68 3.82
C MET A 392 -19.67 -26.69 5.27
N GLU A 393 -19.16 -27.83 5.75
CA GLU A 393 -18.74 -28.01 7.16
C GLU A 393 -17.21 -27.95 7.35
N ASP A 394 -16.42 -28.05 6.27
CA ASP A 394 -14.96 -28.10 6.31
C ASP A 394 -14.35 -26.79 5.78
N ALA A 395 -13.58 -26.10 6.62
CA ALA A 395 -12.96 -24.82 6.29
C ALA A 395 -11.98 -24.91 5.12
N GLU A 396 -11.21 -26.01 4.99
CA GLU A 396 -10.27 -26.18 3.87
C GLU A 396 -11.01 -26.37 2.53
N ASP A 397 -12.16 -27.06 2.56
CA ASP A 397 -13.02 -27.21 1.39
C ASP A 397 -13.70 -25.88 1.00
N ILE A 398 -14.10 -25.07 1.99
CA ILE A 398 -14.67 -23.74 1.77
C ILE A 398 -13.62 -22.81 1.12
N ASP A 399 -12.41 -22.74 1.69
CA ASP A 399 -11.31 -21.91 1.16
C ASP A 399 -10.97 -22.31 -0.28
N SER A 400 -10.81 -23.62 -0.53
CA SER A 400 -10.53 -24.14 -1.87
C SER A 400 -11.65 -23.83 -2.87
N TRP A 401 -12.91 -23.81 -2.42
CA TRP A 401 -14.04 -23.48 -3.28
C TRP A 401 -14.09 -21.98 -3.59
N ILE A 402 -13.82 -21.12 -2.60
CA ILE A 402 -13.76 -19.68 -2.78
C ILE A 402 -12.68 -19.31 -3.79
N GLU A 403 -11.45 -19.82 -3.60
CA GLU A 403 -10.32 -19.58 -4.51
C GLU A 403 -10.57 -20.04 -5.94
N ALA A 404 -11.35 -21.10 -6.13
CA ALA A 404 -11.60 -21.65 -7.46
C ALA A 404 -12.78 -21.00 -8.21
N ASN A 405 -13.72 -20.37 -7.49
CA ASN A 405 -14.99 -19.93 -8.06
C ASN A 405 -15.29 -18.44 -7.89
N LEU A 406 -14.69 -17.77 -6.90
CA LEU A 406 -15.02 -16.39 -6.50
C LEU A 406 -13.82 -15.45 -6.45
N LEU A 407 -12.60 -15.97 -6.43
CA LEU A 407 -11.33 -15.24 -6.59
C LEU A 407 -10.68 -15.67 -7.91
#